data_AF-A0A0H3PE49-F1
#
_entry.id   AF-A0A0H3PE49-F1
#
_cell.length_a   1.000
_cell.length_b   1.000
_cell.length_c   1.000
_cell.angle_alpha   90.00
_cell.angle_beta   90.00
_cell.angle_gamma   90.00
#
_symmetry.space_group_name_H-M   'P 1'
#
loop_
_entity.id
_entity.type
_entity.pdbx_description
1 polymer ?
#
loop_
_entity_poly.entity_id
_entity_poly.type
_entity_poly.pdbx_seq_one_letter_code
_entity_poly.pdbx_strand_id
1 'polypeptide(L)'
;MKSELLQQHQLVQFPAVIGGIVPVVNLPEIKPGKLKLSGKLLAEIFLGKIKKWNDPDLVALNPTLPLPNKNIIVIHRSDGSGTTFGFTNYLSKVSNDWKNQVGEGKSVKWLTGQGGKGNEGVASYVRQMKYSIGYVEYAYAKQNQLAWISLQNQAGQFVQPSNESFMAAASHAKWHEKAGMGVILTNETGEKSWPITAASFILLNKYSDNPETTKNVLAFFDWAFSRGQDAATELDYVPIPADVVSTIKSQWKTELKQ
;
A
#
# COMPACT_ATOMS: atom_id res chain seq x y z
N MET A 1 8.20 -2.49 11.16
CA MET A 1 8.26 -2.08 12.58
C MET A 1 9.40 -1.09 12.74
N LYS A 2 9.32 -0.12 13.67
CA LYS A 2 10.44 0.81 13.92
C LYS A 2 11.62 0.08 14.56
N SER A 3 12.83 0.58 14.36
CA SER A 3 14.07 -0.07 14.80
C SER A 3 14.12 -0.30 16.32
N GLU A 4 13.64 0.68 17.10
CA GLU A 4 13.65 0.63 18.56
C GLU A 4 12.76 -0.52 19.07
N LEU A 5 11.61 -0.73 18.43
CA LEU A 5 10.70 -1.82 18.77
C LEU A 5 11.26 -3.18 18.36
N LEU A 6 11.96 -3.27 17.22
CA LEU A 6 12.64 -4.51 16.83
C LEU A 6 13.69 -4.92 17.88
N GLN A 7 14.45 -3.96 18.39
CA GLN A 7 15.43 -4.23 19.46
C GLN A 7 14.74 -4.59 20.77
N GLN A 8 13.74 -3.82 21.20
CA GLN A 8 12.98 -4.06 22.42
C GLN A 8 12.37 -5.47 22.46
N HIS A 9 11.79 -5.91 21.34
CA HIS A 9 11.16 -7.22 21.23
C HIS A 9 12.10 -8.34 20.76
N GLN A 10 13.39 -8.05 20.60
CA GLN A 10 14.39 -9.00 20.11
C GLN A 10 13.96 -9.67 18.78
N LEU A 11 13.51 -8.86 17.82
CA LEU A 11 13.03 -9.32 16.51
C LEU A 11 14.04 -9.02 15.40
N VAL A 12 14.12 -9.93 14.44
CA VAL A 12 14.70 -9.72 13.10
C VAL A 12 13.56 -9.43 12.14
N GLN A 13 13.77 -8.49 11.22
CA GLN A 13 12.80 -8.11 10.20
C GLN A 13 13.45 -8.14 8.83
N PHE A 14 12.73 -8.66 7.83
CA PHE A 14 13.12 -8.61 6.42
C PHE A 14 11.88 -8.53 5.51
N PRO A 15 11.98 -7.91 4.32
CA PRO A 15 10.87 -7.81 3.37
C PRO A 15 10.69 -9.14 2.61
N ALA A 16 9.45 -9.48 2.29
CA ALA A 16 9.11 -10.70 1.53
C ALA A 16 8.64 -10.41 0.11
N VAL A 17 7.80 -9.38 -0.07
CA VAL A 17 7.25 -8.96 -1.36
C VAL A 17 6.94 -7.46 -1.33
N ILE A 18 6.86 -6.85 -2.51
CA ILE A 18 6.42 -5.47 -2.70
C ILE A 18 5.08 -5.49 -3.44
N GLY A 19 4.15 -4.63 -3.04
CA GLY A 19 2.85 -4.48 -3.69
C GLY A 19 2.38 -3.04 -3.70
N GLY A 20 1.24 -2.81 -4.33
CA GLY A 20 0.61 -1.50 -4.43
C GLY A 20 -0.67 -1.41 -3.61
N ILE A 21 -0.81 -0.35 -2.82
CA ILE A 21 -2.10 0.04 -2.26
C ILE A 21 -2.79 0.92 -3.28
N VAL A 22 -3.99 0.56 -3.67
CA VAL A 22 -4.74 1.21 -4.74
C VAL A 22 -6.07 1.75 -4.23
N PRO A 23 -6.36 3.04 -4.47
CA PRO A 23 -7.71 3.53 -4.30
C PRO A 23 -8.61 2.92 -5.36
N VAL A 24 -9.72 2.34 -4.91
CA VAL A 24 -10.74 1.69 -5.74
C VAL A 24 -12.06 2.42 -5.59
N VAL A 25 -12.82 2.51 -6.66
CA VAL A 25 -14.09 3.21 -6.74
C VAL A 25 -15.18 2.32 -7.32
N ASN A 26 -16.42 2.62 -6.99
CA ASN A 26 -17.59 2.07 -7.66
C ASN A 26 -18.35 3.20 -8.34
N LEU A 27 -17.91 3.54 -9.55
CA LEU A 27 -18.54 4.53 -10.41
C LEU A 27 -18.98 3.81 -11.68
N PRO A 28 -20.24 3.36 -11.78
CA PRO A 28 -20.72 2.57 -12.92
C PRO A 28 -20.44 3.21 -14.29
N GLU A 29 -20.35 4.53 -14.32
CA GLU A 29 -20.12 5.34 -15.52
C GLU A 29 -18.63 5.41 -15.92
N ILE A 30 -17.70 4.98 -15.07
CA ILE A 30 -16.26 5.18 -15.24
C ILE A 30 -15.51 3.84 -15.26
N LYS A 31 -14.75 3.62 -16.33
CA LYS A 31 -13.91 2.42 -16.48
C LYS A 31 -12.68 2.46 -15.56
N PRO A 32 -12.13 1.28 -15.16
CA PRO A 32 -10.90 1.20 -14.38
C PRO A 32 -9.76 2.04 -14.98
N GLY A 33 -9.00 2.71 -14.12
CA GLY A 33 -7.86 3.54 -14.49
C GLY A 33 -8.20 4.88 -15.14
N LYS A 34 -9.48 5.19 -15.41
CA LYS A 34 -9.87 6.45 -16.07
C LYS A 34 -9.99 7.63 -15.13
N LEU A 35 -10.54 7.44 -13.93
CA LEU A 35 -10.63 8.49 -12.93
C LEU A 35 -9.23 8.87 -12.46
N LYS A 36 -8.86 10.14 -12.62
CA LYS A 36 -7.61 10.72 -12.12
C LYS A 36 -7.86 11.40 -10.79
N LEU A 37 -7.01 11.15 -9.79
CA LEU A 37 -6.94 11.94 -8.56
C LEU A 37 -5.50 12.38 -8.29
N SER A 38 -5.36 13.55 -7.67
CA SER A 38 -4.12 13.95 -7.00
C SER A 38 -4.14 13.48 -5.54
N GLY A 39 -2.98 13.43 -4.90
CA GLY A 39 -2.89 13.11 -3.47
C GLY A 39 -3.69 14.06 -2.58
N LYS A 40 -3.74 15.35 -2.93
CA LYS A 40 -4.57 16.36 -2.22
C LYS A 40 -6.06 16.03 -2.30
N LEU A 41 -6.59 15.81 -3.51
CA LEU A 41 -8.03 15.53 -3.68
C LEU A 41 -8.41 14.20 -3.03
N LEU A 42 -7.53 13.20 -3.10
CA LEU A 42 -7.72 11.94 -2.38
C LEU A 42 -7.81 12.16 -0.86
N ALA A 43 -6.92 12.97 -0.28
CA ALA A 43 -6.98 13.31 1.14
C ALA A 43 -8.26 14.08 1.49
N GLU A 44 -8.69 15.03 0.65
CA GLU A 44 -9.91 15.82 0.88
C GLU A 44 -11.19 14.99 0.82
N ILE A 45 -11.24 13.95 -0.03
CA ILE A 45 -12.32 12.95 -0.03
C ILE A 45 -12.34 12.19 1.31
N PHE A 46 -11.21 11.66 1.77
CA PHE A 46 -11.14 10.87 3.01
C PHE A 46 -11.28 11.73 4.28
N LEU A 47 -11.07 13.04 4.21
CA LEU A 47 -11.44 14.01 5.25
C LEU A 47 -12.92 14.37 5.24
N GLY A 48 -13.66 13.99 4.19
CA GLY A 48 -15.08 14.36 4.02
C GLY A 48 -15.30 15.81 3.59
N LYS A 49 -14.26 16.49 3.07
CA LYS A 49 -14.37 17.85 2.51
C LYS A 49 -15.00 17.80 1.12
N ILE A 50 -14.53 16.90 0.27
CA ILE A 50 -15.16 16.59 -1.01
C ILE A 50 -16.22 15.51 -0.77
N LYS A 51 -17.48 15.88 -0.94
CA LYS A 51 -18.63 15.03 -0.59
C LYS A 51 -19.37 14.46 -1.79
N LYS A 52 -19.11 14.96 -2.99
CA LYS A 52 -19.81 14.56 -4.22
C LYS A 52 -18.82 14.31 -5.35
N TRP A 53 -19.16 13.40 -6.25
CA TRP A 53 -18.29 13.06 -7.38
C TRP A 53 -18.18 14.16 -8.43
N ASN A 54 -19.20 15.01 -8.58
CA ASN A 54 -19.18 16.19 -9.46
C ASN A 54 -18.60 17.46 -8.80
N ASP A 55 -17.82 17.30 -7.74
CA ASP A 55 -17.12 18.43 -7.11
C ASP A 55 -16.28 19.20 -8.14
N PRO A 56 -16.27 20.55 -8.13
CA PRO A 56 -15.59 21.35 -9.14
C PRO A 56 -14.11 20.97 -9.33
N ASP A 57 -13.39 20.63 -8.26
CA ASP A 57 -11.97 20.28 -8.36
C ASP A 57 -11.77 18.89 -9.00
N LEU A 58 -12.70 17.95 -8.74
CA LEU A 58 -12.70 16.64 -9.40
C LEU A 58 -13.03 16.76 -10.89
N VAL A 59 -14.00 17.60 -11.24
CA VAL A 59 -14.40 17.88 -12.63
C VAL A 59 -13.27 18.57 -13.39
N ALA A 60 -12.62 19.57 -12.77
CA ALA A 60 -11.49 20.27 -13.37
C ALA A 60 -10.33 19.32 -13.70
N LEU A 61 -10.08 18.31 -12.85
CA LEU A 61 -9.04 17.31 -13.10
C LEU A 61 -9.47 16.24 -14.13
N ASN A 62 -10.77 16.04 -14.33
CA ASN A 62 -11.35 15.00 -15.17
C ASN A 62 -12.38 15.57 -16.16
N PRO A 63 -12.04 16.56 -17.00
CA PRO A 63 -13.02 17.33 -17.78
C PRO A 63 -13.80 16.51 -18.82
N THR A 64 -13.29 15.33 -19.19
CA THR A 64 -13.90 14.43 -20.17
C THR A 64 -14.73 13.31 -19.53
N LEU A 65 -14.72 13.17 -18.20
CA LEU A 65 -15.47 12.11 -17.51
C LEU A 65 -16.85 12.59 -17.08
N PRO A 66 -17.90 11.75 -17.22
CA PRO A 66 -19.25 12.07 -16.80
C PRO A 66 -19.41 11.90 -15.28
N LEU A 67 -18.75 12.76 -14.48
CA LEU A 67 -18.78 12.65 -13.02
C LEU A 67 -20.20 12.91 -12.48
N PRO A 68 -20.81 11.97 -11.75
CA PRO A 68 -22.21 12.08 -11.34
C PRO A 68 -22.40 13.02 -10.14
N ASN A 69 -23.55 13.71 -10.08
CA ASN A 69 -23.98 14.44 -8.87
C ASN A 69 -24.49 13.47 -7.80
N LYS A 70 -23.58 12.68 -7.23
CA LYS A 70 -23.85 11.65 -6.22
C LYS A 70 -22.87 11.80 -5.07
N ASN A 71 -23.35 11.51 -3.87
CA ASN A 71 -22.53 11.56 -2.66
C ASN A 71 -21.43 10.49 -2.73
N ILE A 72 -20.25 10.82 -2.23
CA ILE A 72 -19.13 9.90 -2.08
C ILE A 72 -19.31 9.11 -0.79
N ILE A 73 -19.24 7.79 -0.89
CA ILE A 73 -19.23 6.89 0.27
C ILE A 73 -17.80 6.42 0.52
N VAL A 74 -17.17 6.95 1.57
CA VAL A 74 -15.82 6.53 1.96
C VAL A 74 -15.88 5.18 2.66
N ILE A 75 -15.02 4.25 2.24
CA ILE A 75 -14.80 2.95 2.88
C ILE A 75 -13.36 2.88 3.36
N HIS A 76 -13.16 2.59 4.63
CA HIS A 76 -11.83 2.42 5.23
C HIS A 76 -11.74 1.08 5.96
N ARG A 77 -10.56 0.74 6.47
CA ARG A 77 -10.39 -0.45 7.32
C ARG A 77 -10.96 -0.23 8.71
N SER A 78 -11.63 -1.24 9.27
CA SER A 78 -12.08 -1.24 10.67
C SER A 78 -11.06 -1.83 11.64
N ASP A 79 -10.11 -2.63 11.14
CA ASP A 79 -9.09 -3.34 11.90
C ASP A 79 -7.68 -2.75 11.72
N GLY A 80 -6.78 -3.05 12.66
CA GLY A 80 -5.38 -2.62 12.60
C GLY A 80 -4.68 -3.18 11.36
N SER A 81 -4.18 -2.29 10.49
CA SER A 81 -3.80 -2.68 9.13
C SER A 81 -2.52 -2.01 8.64
N GLY A 82 -1.63 -2.81 8.04
CA GLY A 82 -0.47 -2.30 7.29
C GLY A 82 -0.86 -1.51 6.04
N THR A 83 -1.94 -1.90 5.37
CA THR A 83 -2.53 -1.16 4.24
C THR A 83 -3.01 0.22 4.69
N THR A 84 -3.66 0.30 5.86
CA THR A 84 -4.03 1.60 6.45
C THR A 84 -2.80 2.43 6.78
N PHE A 85 -1.75 1.83 7.33
CA PHE A 85 -0.50 2.55 7.57
C PHE A 85 0.08 3.14 6.28
N GLY A 86 0.24 2.34 5.22
CA GLY A 86 0.75 2.84 3.94
C GLY A 86 -0.12 3.94 3.33
N PHE A 87 -1.44 3.76 3.35
CA PHE A 87 -2.39 4.75 2.83
C PHE A 87 -2.34 6.07 3.62
N THR A 88 -2.42 6.01 4.95
CA THR A 88 -2.43 7.21 5.81
C THR A 88 -1.07 7.90 5.89
N ASN A 89 0.03 7.14 5.79
CA ASN A 89 1.36 7.70 5.65
C ASN A 89 1.52 8.46 4.32
N TYR A 90 1.01 7.92 3.20
CA TYR A 90 0.97 8.66 1.93
C TYR A 90 0.16 9.95 2.07
N LEU A 91 -1.07 9.87 2.58
CA LEU A 91 -1.92 11.06 2.76
C LEU A 91 -1.27 12.12 3.66
N SER A 92 -0.55 11.71 4.70
CA SER A 92 0.20 12.62 5.58
C SER A 92 1.39 13.30 4.90
N LYS A 93 1.96 12.71 3.84
CA LYS A 93 3.03 13.32 3.04
C LYS A 93 2.51 14.36 2.04
N VAL A 94 1.31 14.16 1.50
CA VAL A 94 0.76 14.98 0.40
C VAL A 94 -0.31 15.97 0.84
N SER A 95 -0.77 15.91 2.10
CA SER A 95 -1.76 16.82 2.65
C SER A 95 -1.44 17.19 4.10
N ASN A 96 -1.12 18.47 4.32
CA ASN A 96 -0.91 19.02 5.66
C ASN A 96 -2.18 18.92 6.53
N ASP A 97 -3.35 19.12 5.92
CA ASP A 97 -4.63 18.99 6.62
C ASP A 97 -4.85 17.56 7.13
N TRP A 98 -4.55 16.56 6.30
CA TRP A 98 -4.60 15.16 6.71
C TRP A 98 -3.64 14.89 7.86
N LYS A 99 -2.38 15.31 7.70
CA LYS A 99 -1.32 15.11 8.69
C LYS A 99 -1.70 15.68 10.05
N ASN A 100 -2.30 16.86 10.08
CA ASN A 100 -2.65 17.57 11.31
C ASN A 100 -3.93 17.05 11.96
N GLN A 101 -4.91 16.58 11.18
CA GLN A 101 -6.22 16.15 11.72
C GLN A 101 -6.31 14.64 12.01
N VAL A 102 -5.67 13.82 11.18
CA VAL A 102 -5.77 12.35 11.24
C VAL A 102 -4.40 11.71 11.49
N GLY A 103 -3.37 12.19 10.79
CA GLY A 103 -2.02 11.64 10.85
C GLY A 103 -1.92 10.26 10.20
N GLU A 104 -0.96 9.46 10.67
CA GLU A 104 -0.64 8.14 10.12
C GLU A 104 -0.63 7.05 11.20
N GLY A 105 -0.99 5.84 10.81
CA GLY A 105 -0.97 4.71 11.72
C GLY A 105 -1.62 3.46 11.14
N LYS A 106 -1.46 2.33 11.82
CA LYS A 106 -2.21 1.10 11.50
C LYS A 106 -3.69 1.21 11.85
N SER A 107 -4.02 2.12 12.77
CA SER A 107 -5.37 2.55 13.14
C SER A 107 -5.32 4.05 13.37
N VAL A 108 -6.33 4.78 12.89
CA VAL A 108 -6.46 6.23 13.02
C VAL A 108 -7.92 6.58 13.31
N LYS A 109 -8.17 7.79 13.83
CA LYS A 109 -9.54 8.29 14.02
C LYS A 109 -10.07 8.84 12.70
N TRP A 110 -10.76 8.00 11.93
CA TRP A 110 -11.42 8.42 10.69
C TRP A 110 -12.52 9.45 10.97
N LEU A 111 -12.58 10.50 10.15
CA LEU A 111 -13.58 11.57 10.28
C LEU A 111 -14.89 11.25 9.54
N THR A 112 -14.85 10.32 8.59
CA THR A 112 -15.99 9.88 7.79
C THR A 112 -15.76 8.46 7.28
N GLY A 113 -16.82 7.86 6.76
CA GLY A 113 -16.80 6.58 6.07
C GLY A 113 -17.23 5.39 6.93
N GLN A 114 -17.24 4.23 6.29
CA GLN A 114 -17.64 2.96 6.88
C GLN A 114 -16.44 2.02 6.94
N GLY A 115 -16.33 1.29 8.05
CA GLY A 115 -15.25 0.34 8.28
C GLY A 115 -15.54 -1.05 7.69
N GLY A 116 -14.74 -1.48 6.71
CA GLY A 116 -14.67 -2.87 6.25
C GLY A 116 -13.54 -3.62 6.94
N LYS A 117 -13.78 -4.87 7.37
CA LYS A 117 -12.76 -5.71 8.00
C LYS A 117 -11.89 -6.37 6.93
N GLY A 118 -10.56 -6.26 7.04
CA GLY A 118 -9.65 -6.84 6.05
C GLY A 118 -9.68 -6.13 4.68
N ASN A 119 -8.86 -6.60 3.74
CA ASN A 119 -8.96 -6.10 2.35
C ASN A 119 -10.27 -6.58 1.71
N GLU A 120 -10.69 -7.79 2.03
CA GLU A 120 -11.91 -8.45 1.59
C GLU A 120 -13.15 -7.63 1.94
N GLY A 121 -13.25 -7.16 3.18
CA GLY A 121 -14.40 -6.36 3.63
C GLY A 121 -14.46 -5.01 2.92
N VAL A 122 -13.33 -4.33 2.76
CA VAL A 122 -13.26 -3.06 2.00
C VAL A 122 -13.63 -3.29 0.53
N ALA A 123 -13.04 -4.32 -0.11
CA ALA A 123 -13.35 -4.68 -1.49
C ALA A 123 -14.83 -5.01 -1.69
N SER A 124 -15.41 -5.80 -0.79
CA SER A 124 -16.83 -6.18 -0.82
C SER A 124 -17.73 -4.96 -0.69
N TYR A 125 -17.45 -4.07 0.26
CA TYR A 125 -18.24 -2.84 0.42
C TYR A 125 -18.14 -1.93 -0.80
N VAL A 126 -16.94 -1.74 -1.34
CA VAL A 126 -16.78 -0.93 -2.56
C VAL A 126 -17.56 -1.55 -3.71
N ARG A 127 -17.48 -2.86 -3.93
CA ARG A 127 -18.23 -3.57 -4.97
C ARG A 127 -19.75 -3.39 -4.86
N GLN A 128 -20.29 -3.43 -3.65
CA GLN A 128 -21.73 -3.38 -3.40
C GLN A 128 -22.29 -1.95 -3.39
N MET A 129 -21.53 -0.99 -2.86
CA MET A 129 -21.99 0.37 -2.65
C MET A 129 -21.62 1.24 -3.83
N LYS A 130 -22.59 1.57 -4.69
CA LYS A 130 -22.40 2.55 -5.76
C LYS A 130 -21.95 3.88 -5.19
N TYR A 131 -21.09 4.57 -5.94
CA TYR A 131 -20.49 5.87 -5.62
C TYR A 131 -19.55 5.82 -4.41
N SER A 132 -19.03 4.65 -4.07
CA SER A 132 -18.06 4.48 -3.00
C SER A 132 -16.60 4.61 -3.48
N ILE A 133 -15.72 4.88 -2.53
CA ILE A 133 -14.27 4.85 -2.68
C ILE A 133 -13.66 4.15 -1.47
N GLY A 134 -12.69 3.28 -1.69
CA GLY A 134 -11.89 2.65 -0.64
C GLY A 134 -10.46 2.47 -1.08
N TYR A 135 -9.66 1.77 -0.28
CA TYR A 135 -8.27 1.43 -0.61
C TYR A 135 -8.01 -0.04 -0.27
N VAL A 136 -7.39 -0.76 -1.20
CA VAL A 136 -7.06 -2.18 -1.06
C VAL A 136 -5.68 -2.45 -1.62
N GLU A 137 -5.10 -3.60 -1.31
CA GLU A 137 -3.94 -4.11 -2.06
C GLU A 137 -4.38 -4.47 -3.50
N TYR A 138 -3.52 -4.24 -4.48
CA TYR A 138 -3.83 -4.30 -5.92
C TYR A 138 -4.38 -5.66 -6.38
N ALA A 139 -3.89 -6.77 -5.84
CA ALA A 139 -4.41 -8.09 -6.18
C ALA A 139 -5.92 -8.21 -5.83
N TYR A 140 -6.35 -7.63 -4.70
CA TYR A 140 -7.77 -7.60 -4.33
C TYR A 140 -8.60 -6.78 -5.31
N ALA A 141 -8.07 -5.66 -5.80
CA ALA A 141 -8.76 -4.85 -6.81
C ALA A 141 -8.98 -5.66 -8.10
N LYS A 142 -7.95 -6.36 -8.59
CA LYS A 142 -8.05 -7.18 -9.80
C LYS A 142 -8.97 -8.39 -9.63
N GLN A 143 -8.74 -9.20 -8.59
CA GLN A 143 -9.51 -10.42 -8.34
C GLN A 143 -11.00 -10.12 -8.12
N ASN A 144 -11.33 -8.96 -7.54
CA ASN A 144 -12.71 -8.53 -7.33
C ASN A 144 -13.24 -7.62 -8.45
N GLN A 145 -12.48 -7.41 -9.52
CA GLN A 145 -12.85 -6.60 -10.69
C GLN A 145 -13.29 -5.17 -10.30
N LEU A 146 -12.61 -4.58 -9.32
CA LEU A 146 -12.87 -3.22 -8.86
C LEU A 146 -12.20 -2.21 -9.79
N ALA A 147 -12.86 -1.10 -10.04
CA ALA A 147 -12.25 0.00 -10.78
C ALA A 147 -11.25 0.73 -9.88
N TRP A 148 -9.97 0.70 -10.22
CA TRP A 148 -8.95 1.55 -9.58
C TRP A 148 -8.87 2.92 -10.25
N ILE A 149 -8.23 3.88 -9.57
CA ILE A 149 -7.94 5.21 -10.11
C ILE A 149 -6.56 5.27 -10.79
N SER A 150 -6.33 6.32 -11.57
CA SER A 150 -4.97 6.82 -11.84
C SER A 150 -4.59 7.87 -10.80
N LEU A 151 -3.41 7.75 -10.21
CA LEU A 151 -2.96 8.63 -9.14
C LEU A 151 -1.77 9.47 -9.59
N GLN A 152 -1.81 10.78 -9.29
CA GLN A 152 -0.69 11.67 -9.55
C GLN A 152 0.49 11.34 -8.64
N ASN A 153 1.67 11.14 -9.21
CA ASN A 153 2.90 10.93 -8.46
C ASN A 153 3.62 12.25 -8.12
N GLN A 154 4.74 12.14 -7.40
CA GLN A 154 5.54 13.29 -6.98
C GLN A 154 6.11 14.08 -8.17
N ALA A 155 6.33 13.42 -9.32
CA ALA A 155 6.77 14.06 -10.56
C ALA A 155 5.63 14.72 -11.35
N GLY A 156 4.40 14.73 -10.82
CA GLY A 156 3.22 15.32 -11.44
C GLY A 156 2.55 14.45 -12.50
N GLN A 157 3.04 13.23 -12.74
CA GLN A 157 2.51 12.30 -13.74
C GLN A 157 1.36 11.47 -13.18
N PHE A 158 0.36 11.18 -14.01
CA PHE A 158 -0.74 10.27 -13.66
C PHE A 158 -0.34 8.83 -14.01
N VAL A 159 -0.10 8.04 -12.97
CA VAL A 159 0.42 6.66 -13.10
C VAL A 159 -0.71 5.65 -12.90
N GLN A 160 -0.57 4.47 -13.50
CA GLN A 160 -1.44 3.31 -13.26
C GLN A 160 -0.77 2.34 -12.28
N PRO A 161 -1.53 1.66 -11.41
CA PRO A 161 -0.97 0.61 -10.59
C PRO A 161 -0.59 -0.60 -11.47
N SER A 162 0.66 -1.05 -11.37
CA SER A 162 1.19 -2.23 -12.05
C SER A 162 2.51 -2.67 -11.41
N ASN A 163 2.97 -3.88 -11.73
CA ASN A 163 4.27 -4.37 -11.28
C ASN A 163 5.40 -3.40 -11.66
N GLU A 164 5.36 -2.82 -12.86
CA GLU A 164 6.37 -1.87 -13.33
C GLU A 164 6.37 -0.58 -12.51
N SER A 165 5.19 -0.05 -12.14
CA SER A 165 5.11 1.20 -11.37
C SER A 165 5.42 1.00 -9.89
N PHE A 166 5.12 -0.17 -9.32
CA PHE A 166 5.55 -0.54 -7.96
C PHE A 166 7.06 -0.74 -7.91
N MET A 167 7.64 -1.41 -8.90
CA MET A 167 9.09 -1.60 -9.01
C MET A 167 9.81 -0.27 -9.23
N ALA A 168 9.26 0.64 -10.04
CA ALA A 168 9.80 1.98 -10.21
C ALA A 168 9.92 2.72 -8.87
N ALA A 169 8.87 2.69 -8.04
CA ALA A 169 8.91 3.27 -6.69
C ALA A 169 9.95 2.57 -5.80
N ALA A 170 9.97 1.24 -5.79
CA ALA A 170 10.90 0.46 -4.96
C ALA A 170 12.38 0.64 -5.36
N SER A 171 12.68 0.98 -6.61
CA SER A 171 14.05 1.21 -7.09
C SER A 171 14.73 2.43 -6.46
N HIS A 172 13.94 3.35 -5.91
CA HIS A 172 14.45 4.53 -5.20
C HIS A 172 14.69 4.27 -3.70
N ALA A 173 14.34 3.08 -3.22
CA ALA A 173 14.38 2.76 -1.80
C ALA A 173 15.80 2.43 -1.32
N LYS A 174 16.14 3.00 -0.17
CA LYS A 174 17.44 2.83 0.48
C LYS A 174 17.42 1.65 1.44
N TRP A 175 17.24 0.44 0.91
CA TRP A 175 17.04 -0.81 1.67
C TRP A 175 18.13 -1.07 2.72
N HIS A 176 19.38 -0.74 2.41
CA HIS A 176 20.54 -0.98 3.27
C HIS A 176 20.75 0.10 4.35
N GLU A 177 20.07 1.24 4.26
CA GLU A 177 20.25 2.36 5.20
C GLU A 177 19.34 2.28 6.44
N LYS A 178 18.44 1.29 6.50
CA LYS A 178 17.46 1.14 7.58
C LYS A 178 17.58 -0.23 8.24
N ALA A 179 17.66 -0.23 9.57
CA ALA A 179 17.60 -1.46 10.35
C ALA A 179 16.34 -2.28 10.01
N GLY A 180 16.51 -3.59 9.84
CA GLY A 180 15.43 -4.49 9.42
C GLY A 180 14.81 -4.15 8.06
N MET A 181 15.52 -3.38 7.23
CA MET A 181 15.08 -2.93 5.90
C MET A 181 13.72 -2.21 5.91
N GLY A 182 13.37 -1.56 7.03
CA GLY A 182 12.07 -0.92 7.26
C GLY A 182 11.87 0.38 6.48
N VAL A 183 12.08 0.36 5.16
CA VAL A 183 11.85 1.49 4.25
C VAL A 183 10.35 1.74 4.04
N ILE A 184 9.98 3.00 3.82
CA ILE A 184 8.61 3.42 3.54
C ILE A 184 8.55 3.91 2.09
N LEU A 185 7.91 3.13 1.22
CA LEU A 185 7.92 3.31 -0.23
C LEU A 185 6.79 4.23 -0.77
N THR A 186 6.22 5.07 0.09
CA THR A 186 5.13 5.96 -0.31
C THR A 186 5.67 7.30 -0.81
N ASN A 187 5.04 7.84 -1.85
CA ASN A 187 5.41 9.10 -2.49
C ASN A 187 6.90 9.17 -2.86
N GLU A 188 7.45 8.06 -3.36
CA GLU A 188 8.81 8.01 -3.90
C GLU A 188 8.92 8.84 -5.18
N THR A 189 10.14 9.30 -5.46
CA THR A 189 10.46 10.05 -6.69
C THR A 189 10.34 9.17 -7.94
N GLY A 190 10.39 9.78 -9.12
CA GLY A 190 10.44 9.09 -10.41
C GLY A 190 9.14 9.17 -11.20
N GLU A 191 9.26 9.35 -12.52
CA GLU A 191 8.11 9.62 -13.41
C GLU A 191 7.12 8.45 -13.52
N LYS A 192 7.59 7.22 -13.28
CA LYS A 192 6.79 5.99 -13.37
C LYS A 192 6.37 5.43 -12.00
N SER A 193 6.78 6.07 -10.91
CA SER A 193 6.60 5.53 -9.56
C SER A 193 5.13 5.58 -9.12
N TRP A 194 4.61 4.43 -8.69
CA TRP A 194 3.29 4.37 -8.06
C TRP A 194 3.33 5.03 -6.67
N PRO A 195 2.40 5.96 -6.35
CA PRO A 195 2.56 6.79 -5.15
C PRO A 195 2.33 6.07 -3.82
N ILE A 196 1.61 4.93 -3.80
CA ILE A 196 1.29 4.20 -2.56
C ILE A 196 1.82 2.77 -2.66
N THR A 197 3.12 2.63 -2.85
CA THR A 197 3.82 1.35 -2.85
C THR A 197 4.16 0.95 -1.41
N ALA A 198 4.14 -0.35 -1.11
CA ALA A 198 4.49 -0.86 0.21
C ALA A 198 5.18 -2.23 0.11
N ALA A 199 6.12 -2.47 1.02
CA ALA A 199 6.70 -3.79 1.23
C ALA A 199 6.02 -4.50 2.40
N SER A 200 5.83 -5.81 2.26
CA SER A 200 5.39 -6.68 3.35
C SER A 200 6.61 -7.27 4.04
N PHE A 201 6.58 -7.33 5.37
CA PHE A 201 7.72 -7.72 6.19
C PHE A 201 7.41 -8.94 7.04
N ILE A 202 8.40 -9.82 7.16
CA ILE A 202 8.40 -10.96 8.07
C ILE A 202 9.13 -10.56 9.34
N LEU A 203 8.63 -11.05 10.48
CA LEU A 203 9.24 -10.87 11.79
C LEU A 203 9.56 -12.23 12.38
N LEU A 204 10.80 -12.40 12.84
CA LEU A 204 11.27 -13.60 13.54
C LEU A 204 11.90 -13.19 14.87
N ASN A 205 11.77 -14.03 15.90
CA ASN A 205 12.53 -13.84 17.13
C ASN A 205 14.03 -14.06 16.85
N LYS A 206 14.88 -13.19 17.39
CA LYS A 206 16.35 -13.30 17.35
C LYS A 206 16.84 -14.55 18.06
N TYR A 207 16.16 -14.90 19.16
CA TYR A 207 16.39 -16.08 19.97
C TYR A 207 15.15 -16.95 19.84
N SER A 208 15.33 -18.19 19.41
CA SER A 208 14.22 -19.12 19.24
C SER A 208 14.32 -20.25 20.24
N ASP A 209 13.26 -20.47 21.00
CA ASP A 209 13.12 -21.66 21.84
C ASP A 209 12.94 -22.95 21.00
N ASN A 210 12.70 -22.80 19.69
CA ASN A 210 12.57 -23.89 18.73
C ASN A 210 13.41 -23.63 17.46
N PRO A 211 14.71 -23.96 17.49
CA PRO A 211 15.63 -23.72 16.38
C PRO A 211 15.21 -24.40 15.06
N GLU A 212 14.61 -25.60 15.13
CA GLU A 212 14.13 -26.32 13.94
C GLU A 212 12.98 -25.57 13.24
N THR A 213 12.08 -24.95 14.01
CA THR A 213 11.03 -24.10 13.44
C THR A 213 11.63 -22.90 12.72
N THR A 214 12.59 -22.20 13.34
CA THR A 214 13.28 -21.07 12.70
C THR A 214 13.95 -21.51 11.41
N LYS A 215 14.68 -22.64 11.43
CA LYS A 215 15.33 -23.20 10.24
C LYS A 215 14.35 -23.50 9.11
N ASN A 216 13.19 -24.09 9.40
CA ASN A 216 12.16 -24.37 8.39
C ASN A 216 11.55 -23.09 7.81
N VAL A 217 11.33 -22.06 8.63
CA VAL A 217 10.85 -20.76 8.15
C VAL A 217 11.88 -20.10 7.22
N LEU A 218 13.17 -20.13 7.59
CA LEU A 218 14.23 -19.60 6.73
C LEU A 218 14.34 -20.38 5.42
N ALA A 219 14.25 -21.72 5.46
CA ALA A 219 14.26 -22.56 4.27
C ALA A 219 13.08 -22.27 3.34
N PHE A 220 11.89 -22.02 3.91
CA PHE A 220 10.71 -21.62 3.14
C PHE A 220 10.93 -20.28 2.40
N PHE A 221 11.42 -19.25 3.09
CA PHE A 221 11.68 -17.95 2.45
C PHE A 221 12.86 -18.01 1.48
N ASP A 222 13.89 -18.81 1.76
CA ASP A 222 15.00 -19.04 0.82
C ASP A 222 14.50 -19.67 -0.49
N TRP A 223 13.62 -20.67 -0.39
CA TRP A 223 12.95 -21.26 -1.53
C TRP A 223 12.06 -20.23 -2.25
N ALA A 224 11.24 -19.48 -1.52
CA ALA A 224 10.35 -18.47 -2.10
C ALA A 224 11.13 -17.38 -2.86
N PHE A 225 12.26 -16.92 -2.33
CA PHE A 225 13.14 -15.96 -3.00
C PHE A 225 13.93 -16.55 -4.17
N SER A 226 13.97 -17.87 -4.34
CA SER A 226 14.74 -18.52 -5.41
C SER A 226 13.86 -19.15 -6.49
N ARG A 227 12.61 -19.49 -6.15
CA ARG A 227 11.67 -20.23 -7.00
C ARG A 227 10.27 -19.62 -7.06
N GLY A 228 9.95 -18.65 -6.20
CA GLY A 228 8.59 -18.10 -6.04
C GLY A 228 8.31 -16.81 -6.82
N GLN A 229 9.26 -16.32 -7.62
CA GLN A 229 9.14 -15.06 -8.35
C GLN A 229 7.95 -15.04 -9.31
N ASP A 230 7.72 -16.14 -10.02
CA ASP A 230 6.62 -16.28 -10.97
C ASP A 230 5.28 -16.23 -10.23
N ALA A 231 5.14 -16.97 -9.13
CA ALA A 231 3.95 -16.97 -8.30
C ALA A 231 3.64 -15.57 -7.71
N ALA A 232 4.67 -14.82 -7.30
CA ALA A 232 4.49 -13.44 -6.86
C ALA A 232 3.99 -12.54 -8.00
N THR A 233 4.59 -12.67 -9.18
CA THR A 233 4.26 -11.87 -10.37
C THR A 233 2.85 -12.18 -10.89
N GLU A 234 2.42 -13.45 -10.88
CA GLU A 234 1.07 -13.90 -11.23
C GLU A 234 -0.02 -13.26 -10.35
N LEU A 235 0.33 -12.91 -9.11
CA LEU A 235 -0.53 -12.20 -8.16
C LEU A 235 -0.30 -10.69 -8.14
N ASP A 236 0.45 -10.14 -9.10
CA ASP A 236 0.79 -8.72 -9.21
C ASP A 236 1.58 -8.14 -8.03
N TYR A 237 2.37 -8.99 -7.38
CA TYR A 237 3.43 -8.56 -6.49
C TYR A 237 4.76 -8.45 -7.23
N VAL A 238 5.56 -7.47 -6.80
CA VAL A 238 6.94 -7.32 -7.25
C VAL A 238 7.84 -8.18 -6.35
N PRO A 239 8.60 -9.14 -6.95
CA PRO A 239 9.61 -9.88 -6.21
C PRO A 239 10.67 -8.96 -5.62
N ILE A 240 11.23 -9.35 -4.47
CA ILE A 240 12.33 -8.59 -3.85
C ILE A 240 13.57 -8.62 -4.77
N PRO A 241 14.23 -7.48 -5.02
CA PRO A 241 15.44 -7.43 -5.83
C PRO A 241 16.56 -8.35 -5.33
N ALA A 242 17.35 -8.91 -6.23
CA ALA A 242 18.36 -9.93 -5.91
C ALA A 242 19.45 -9.44 -4.92
N ASP A 243 19.83 -8.17 -5.01
CA ASP A 243 20.77 -7.50 -4.09
C ASP A 243 20.17 -7.37 -2.68
N VAL A 244 18.86 -7.06 -2.60
CA VAL A 244 18.13 -7.03 -1.33
C VAL A 244 18.03 -8.44 -0.75
N VAL A 245 17.69 -9.47 -1.55
CA VAL A 245 17.69 -10.88 -1.12
C VAL A 245 19.05 -11.31 -0.57
N SER A 246 20.15 -10.94 -1.24
CA SER A 246 21.51 -11.24 -0.75
C SER A 246 21.75 -10.62 0.64
N THR A 247 21.30 -9.38 0.83
CA THR A 247 21.41 -8.69 2.13
C THR A 247 20.56 -9.37 3.21
N ILE A 248 19.34 -9.81 2.86
CA ILE A 248 18.47 -10.58 3.77
C ILE A 248 19.19 -11.86 4.25
N LYS A 249 19.75 -12.64 3.32
CA LYS A 249 20.48 -13.87 3.65
C LYS A 249 21.73 -13.60 4.50
N SER A 250 22.40 -12.47 4.29
CA SER A 250 23.51 -12.04 5.15
C SER A 250 23.02 -11.70 6.56
N GLN A 251 21.91 -10.96 6.68
CA GLN A 251 21.31 -10.59 7.97
C GLN A 251 20.88 -11.82 8.77
N TRP A 252 20.31 -12.84 8.13
CA TRP A 252 19.93 -14.08 8.80
C TRP A 252 21.12 -14.78 9.47
N LYS A 253 22.31 -14.71 8.88
CA LYS A 253 23.53 -15.32 9.43
C LYS A 253 24.10 -14.55 10.62
N THR A 254 23.87 -13.25 10.69
CA THR A 254 24.48 -12.36 11.70
C THR A 254 23.56 -12.03 12.86
N GLU A 255 22.25 -11.94 12.63
CA GLU A 255 21.28 -11.46 13.63
C GLU A 255 20.46 -12.56 14.30
N LEU A 256 20.28 -13.72 13.65
CA LEU A 256 19.61 -14.86 14.26
C LEU A 256 20.63 -15.68 15.04
N LYS A 257 20.33 -15.91 16.32
CA LYS A 257 21.15 -16.74 17.20
C LYS A 257 20.45 -18.08 17.39
N GLN A 258 21.18 -19.15 17.08
CA GLN A 258 20.75 -20.53 17.31
C GLN A 258 20.95 -20.92 18.77
#